data_AF-A0A7J3UBE0-F1
#
_entry.id   AF-A0A7J3UBE0-F1
#
_cell.length_a   1.000
_cell.length_b   1.000
_cell.length_c   1.000
_cell.angle_alpha   90.00
_cell.angle_beta   90.00
_cell.angle_gamma   90.00
#
_symmetry.space_group_name_H-M   'P 1'
#
loop_
_entity.id
_entity.type
_entity.pdbx_description
1 polymer ?
#
loop_
_entity_poly.entity_id
_entity_poly.type
_entity_poly.pdbx_seq_one_letter_code
_entity_poly.pdbx_strand_id
1 'polypeptide(L)'
;IKTPSGYLPGFPYHILKKLNPRLIILIEADANEITERRAKDKDIRRRDEESIYDIEEHQLMNRIAAMNYAVLVSATVKIVKNNDGMAEKAAEEIIKVL
;
A
#
# COMPACT_ATOMS: atom_id res chain seq x y z
N ILE A 1 1.27 -1.30 -8.86
CA ILE A 1 0.52 -2.46 -9.40
C ILE A 1 1.50 -3.38 -10.09
N LYS A 2 1.58 -4.65 -9.69
CA LYS A 2 2.39 -5.65 -10.39
C LYS A 2 1.71 -5.98 -11.72
N THR A 3 2.43 -5.80 -12.82
CA THR A 3 1.98 -6.09 -14.19
C THR A 3 2.95 -7.09 -14.83
N PRO A 4 2.58 -7.76 -15.92
CA PRO A 4 3.52 -8.64 -16.65
C PRO A 4 4.81 -7.94 -17.09
N SER A 5 4.79 -6.61 -17.26
CA SER A 5 5.94 -5.79 -17.64
C SER A 5 6.68 -5.13 -16.46
N GLY A 6 6.28 -5.42 -15.21
CA GLY A 6 6.88 -4.85 -14.00
C GLY A 6 5.91 -4.03 -13.13
N TYR A 7 6.45 -3.21 -12.22
CA TYR A 7 5.65 -2.41 -11.29
C TYR A 7 5.21 -1.08 -11.90
N LEU A 8 3.91 -0.92 -12.13
CA LEU A 8 3.31 0.34 -12.54
C LEU A 8 3.02 1.23 -11.31
N PRO A 9 3.60 2.44 -11.21
CA PRO A 9 3.27 3.40 -10.17
C PRO A 9 1.82 3.88 -10.30
N GLY A 10 1.09 3.90 -9.19
CA GLY A 10 -0.33 4.30 -9.16
C GLY A 10 -0.59 5.78 -9.44
N PHE A 11 0.39 6.66 -9.20
CA PHE A 11 0.26 8.11 -9.43
C PHE A 11 1.33 8.62 -10.39
N PRO A 12 0.99 8.87 -11.66
CA PRO A 12 1.85 9.61 -12.57
C PRO A 12 2.12 11.03 -12.07
N TYR A 13 3.29 11.59 -12.38
CA TYR A 13 3.70 12.93 -11.93
C TYR A 13 2.65 14.02 -12.19
N HIS A 14 2.03 14.03 -13.37
CA HIS A 14 1.03 15.04 -13.71
C HIS A 14 -0.25 14.96 -12.86
N ILE A 15 -0.60 13.76 -12.36
CA ILE A 15 -1.70 13.57 -11.40
C ILE A 15 -1.26 14.02 -10.02
N LEU A 16 -0.08 13.57 -9.59
CA LEU A 16 0.46 13.88 -8.27
C LEU A 16 0.60 15.39 -8.06
N LYS A 17 1.07 16.13 -9.09
CA LYS A 17 1.17 17.59 -9.06
C LYS A 17 -0.18 18.30 -8.93
N LYS A 18 -1.25 17.75 -9.53
CA LYS A 18 -2.61 18.29 -9.42
C LYS A 18 -3.22 18.01 -8.06
N LEU A 19 -2.98 16.82 -7.52
CA LEU A 19 -3.52 16.38 -6.23
C LEU A 19 -2.80 17.09 -5.07
N ASN A 20 -1.50 17.35 -5.23
CA ASN A 20 -0.63 18.06 -4.28
C ASN A 20 -0.87 17.64 -2.82
N PRO A 21 -0.75 16.33 -2.50
CA PRO A 21 -1.06 15.84 -1.17
C PRO A 21 -0.07 16.38 -0.14
N ARG A 22 -0.56 16.71 1.06
CA ARG A 22 0.30 17.01 2.23
C ARG A 22 0.77 15.73 2.94
N LEU A 23 0.00 14.65 2.82
CA LEU A 23 0.22 13.38 3.51
C LEU A 23 -0.12 12.22 2.57
N ILE A 24 0.73 11.20 2.55
CA ILE A 24 0.52 9.92 1.88
C ILE A 24 0.50 8.84 2.95
N ILE A 25 -0.60 8.08 3.04
CA ILE A 25 -0.74 6.98 4.00
C ILE A 25 -0.56 5.66 3.27
N LEU A 26 0.38 4.84 3.73
CA LEU A 26 0.59 3.50 3.24
C LEU A 26 0.08 2.49 4.29
N ILE A 27 -0.97 1.75 3.94
CA ILE A 27 -1.51 0.71 4.80
C ILE A 27 -0.82 -0.61 4.46
N GLU A 28 -0.12 -1.18 5.44
CA GLU A 28 0.62 -2.43 5.32
C GLU A 28 0.11 -3.46 6.32
N ALA A 29 0.40 -4.74 6.09
CA ALA A 29 0.12 -5.83 7.01
C ALA A 29 1.17 -6.93 6.83
N ASP A 30 1.22 -7.87 7.77
CA ASP A 30 2.12 -9.02 7.63
C ASP A 30 1.82 -9.80 6.35
N ALA A 31 2.86 -10.24 5.65
CA ALA A 31 2.69 -10.94 4.38
C ALA A 31 1.95 -12.28 4.53
N ASN A 32 2.09 -12.95 5.69
CA ASN A 32 1.32 -14.15 6.01
C ASN A 32 -0.17 -13.81 6.15
N GLU A 33 -0.50 -12.77 6.92
CA GLU A 33 -1.89 -12.33 7.10
C GLU A 33 -2.53 -11.90 5.77
N ILE A 34 -1.79 -11.20 4.91
CA ILE A 34 -2.26 -10.84 3.57
C ILE A 34 -2.56 -12.09 2.74
N THR A 35 -1.69 -13.11 2.81
CA THR A 35 -1.87 -14.38 2.09
C THR A 35 -3.12 -15.11 2.58
N GLU A 36 -3.32 -15.19 3.89
CA GLU A 36 -4.52 -15.80 4.49
C GLU A 36 -5.81 -15.07 4.13
N ARG A 37 -5.81 -13.73 4.23
CA ARG A 37 -6.96 -12.90 3.80
C ARG A 37 -7.30 -13.13 2.34
N ARG A 38 -6.29 -13.21 1.47
CA ARG A 38 -6.47 -13.47 0.03
C ARG A 38 -7.03 -14.86 -0.23
N ALA A 39 -6.61 -15.87 0.55
CA ALA A 39 -7.14 -17.23 0.45
C ALA A 39 -8.63 -17.27 0.84
N LYS A 40 -9.03 -16.55 1.89
CA LYS A 40 -10.44 -16.41 2.32
C LYS A 40 -11.30 -15.66 1.30
N ASP A 41 -10.72 -14.71 0.57
CA ASP A 41 -11.39 -13.87 -0.44
C ASP A 41 -11.44 -14.48 -1.86
N LYS A 42 -10.94 -15.71 -2.07
CA LYS A 42 -10.81 -16.33 -3.41
C LYS A 42 -12.12 -16.38 -4.21
N ASP A 43 -13.26 -16.48 -3.53
CA ASP A 43 -14.58 -16.54 -4.17
C ASP A 43 -15.11 -15.18 -4.64
N ILE A 44 -14.55 -14.07 -4.12
CA ILE A 44 -15.01 -12.70 -4.41
C ILE A 44 -14.06 -12.00 -5.38
N ARG A 45 -12.77 -12.35 -5.37
CA ARG A 45 -11.74 -11.69 -6.19
C ARG A 45 -10.74 -12.70 -6.75
N ARG A 46 -10.65 -12.77 -8.07
CA ARG A 46 -9.61 -13.53 -8.76
C ARG A 46 -8.30 -12.74 -8.71
N ARG A 47 -7.31 -13.25 -7.99
CA ARG A 47 -5.95 -12.69 -7.90
C ARG A 47 -4.96 -13.76 -8.34
N ASP A 48 -3.88 -13.34 -8.98
CA ASP A 48 -2.78 -14.25 -9.31
C ASP A 48 -2.19 -14.84 -8.02
N GLU A 49 -1.74 -16.10 -8.08
CA GLU A 49 -1.07 -16.72 -6.95
C GLU A 49 0.27 -16.01 -6.70
N GLU A 50 0.28 -15.12 -5.72
CA GLU A 50 1.49 -14.46 -5.23
C GLU A 50 2.03 -15.22 -4.02
N SER A 51 3.33 -15.52 -4.03
CA SER A 51 4.02 -16.04 -2.86
C SER A 51 4.11 -14.98 -1.76
N ILE A 52 4.45 -15.40 -0.54
CA ILE A 52 4.76 -14.47 0.56
C ILE A 52 5.85 -13.49 0.14
N TYR A 53 6.88 -13.97 -0.56
CA TYR A 53 7.97 -13.14 -1.09
C TYR A 53 7.47 -12.09 -2.08
N ASP A 54 6.56 -12.46 -2.99
CA ASP A 54 5.97 -11.51 -3.94
C ASP A 54 5.19 -10.39 -3.23
N ILE A 55 4.49 -10.73 -2.15
CA ILE A 55 3.75 -9.77 -1.33
C ILE A 55 4.72 -8.81 -0.61
N GLU A 56 5.80 -9.34 -0.04
CA GLU A 56 6.84 -8.53 0.60
C GLU A 56 7.54 -7.60 -0.39
N GLU A 57 7.89 -8.11 -1.58
CA GLU A 57 8.48 -7.33 -2.66
C GLU A 57 7.52 -6.23 -3.11
N HIS A 58 6.24 -6.55 -3.28
CA HIS A 58 5.23 -5.56 -3.65
C HIS A 58 5.07 -4.47 -2.57
N GLN A 59 5.04 -4.84 -1.29
CA GLN A 59 5.02 -3.86 -0.19
C GLN A 59 6.28 -2.99 -0.18
N LEU A 60 7.46 -3.56 -0.43
CA LEU A 60 8.72 -2.80 -0.59
C LEU A 60 8.63 -1.79 -1.75
N MET A 61 8.18 -2.22 -2.92
CA MET A 61 8.03 -1.34 -4.09
C MET A 61 7.02 -0.22 -3.82
N ASN A 62 5.96 -0.49 -3.06
CA ASN A 62 4.99 0.53 -2.65
C ASN A 62 5.59 1.54 -1.68
N ARG A 63 6.45 1.11 -0.73
CA ARG A 63 7.19 2.03 0.16
C ARG A 63 8.11 2.97 -0.61
N ILE A 64 8.85 2.42 -1.58
CA ILE A 64 9.74 3.19 -2.44
C ILE A 64 8.94 4.20 -3.27
N ALA A 65 7.83 3.77 -3.89
CA ALA A 65 6.98 4.64 -4.68
C ALA A 65 6.33 5.75 -3.83
N ALA A 66 5.81 5.42 -2.64
CA ALA A 66 5.22 6.40 -1.73
C ALA A 66 6.22 7.47 -1.30
N MET A 67 7.46 7.07 -0.99
CA MET A 67 8.52 8.02 -0.65
C MET A 67 8.90 8.88 -1.86
N ASN A 68 8.97 8.31 -3.06
CA ASN A 68 9.24 9.07 -4.29
C ASN A 68 8.16 10.13 -4.53
N TYR A 69 6.89 9.78 -4.37
CA TYR A 69 5.79 10.74 -4.48
C TYR A 69 5.91 11.86 -3.46
N ALA A 70 6.22 11.52 -2.21
CA ALA A 70 6.42 12.51 -1.16
C ALA A 70 7.57 13.48 -1.47
N VAL A 71 8.69 13.00 -2.01
CA VAL A 71 9.79 13.85 -2.46
C VAL A 71 9.34 14.84 -3.55
N LEU A 72 8.51 14.40 -4.50
CA LEU A 72 8.08 15.24 -5.64
C LEU A 72 7.12 16.37 -5.25
N VAL A 73 6.32 16.20 -4.19
CA VAL A 73 5.30 17.19 -3.76
C VAL A 73 5.52 17.72 -2.34
N SER A 74 6.65 17.40 -1.72
CA SER A 74 6.94 17.76 -0.32
C SER A 74 5.86 17.28 0.66
N ALA A 75 5.36 16.05 0.46
CA ALA A 75 4.43 15.40 1.38
C ALA A 75 5.17 14.61 2.47
N THR A 76 4.46 14.27 3.55
CA THR A 76 4.93 13.25 4.50
C THR A 76 4.39 11.87 4.10
N VAL A 77 5.12 10.80 4.46
CA VAL A 77 4.63 9.42 4.33
C VAL A 77 4.43 8.82 5.71
N LYS A 78 3.23 8.28 5.96
CA LYS A 78 2.92 7.54 7.18
C LYS A 78 2.58 6.10 6.82
N ILE A 79 3.36 5.15 7.34
CA ILE A 79 3.04 3.72 7.25
C ILE A 79 2.18 3.35 8.46
N VAL A 80 1.04 2.71 8.20
CA VAL A 80 0.09 2.25 9.21
C VAL A 80 -0.08 0.75 9.05
N LYS A 81 0.09 -0.01 10.13
CA LYS A 81 -0.06 -1.47 10.11
C LYS A 81 -1.50 -1.87 10.42
N ASN A 82 -2.14 -2.58 9.50
CA ASN A 82 -3.49 -3.12 9.65
C ASN A 82 -3.44 -4.65 9.76
N ASN A 83 -2.90 -5.12 10.89
CA ASN A 83 -2.84 -6.55 11.19
C ASN A 83 -4.24 -7.11 11.51
N ASP A 84 -4.39 -8.44 11.50
CA ASP A 84 -5.66 -9.12 11.76
C ASP A 84 -6.28 -8.70 13.11
N GLY A 85 -7.56 -8.34 13.07
CA GLY A 85 -8.28 -7.82 14.23
C GLY A 85 -7.90 -6.40 14.69
N MET A 86 -6.98 -5.71 14.00
CA MET A 86 -6.48 -4.38 14.40
C MET A 86 -6.99 -3.22 13.53
N ALA A 87 -8.07 -3.41 12.78
CA ALA A 87 -8.61 -2.38 11.89
C ALA A 87 -8.97 -1.07 12.60
N GLU A 88 -9.57 -1.15 13.80
CA GLU A 88 -9.90 0.03 14.60
C GLU A 88 -8.64 0.81 15.02
N LYS A 89 -7.61 0.09 15.48
CA LYS A 89 -6.33 0.69 15.87
C LYS A 89 -5.63 1.35 14.68
N ALA A 90 -5.68 0.74 13.50
CA ALA A 90 -5.16 1.32 12.27
C ALA A 90 -5.92 2.61 11.91
N ALA A 91 -7.26 2.62 12.04
CA ALA A 91 -8.07 3.81 11.82
C ALA A 91 -7.74 4.93 12.81
N GLU A 92 -7.56 4.62 14.10
CA GLU A 92 -7.12 5.59 15.11
C GLU A 92 -5.75 6.20 14.78
N GLU A 93 -4.81 5.39 14.29
CA GLU A 93 -3.49 5.88 13.88
C GLU A 93 -3.57 6.82 12.69
N ILE A 94 -4.47 6.56 11.74
CA ILE A 94 -4.76 7.46 10.60
C ILE A 94 -5.35 8.78 11.10
N ILE A 95 -6.35 8.74 11.98
CA ILE A 95 -7.02 9.95 12.50
C ILE A 95 -6.02 10.88 13.20
N LYS A 96 -5.03 10.34 13.90
CA LYS A 96 -4.00 11.13 14.60
C LYS A 96 -3.09 11.96 13.68
N VAL A 97 -3.03 11.64 12.38
CA VAL A 97 -2.12 12.28 11.42
C VAL A 97 -2.81 13.12 10.35
N LEU A 98 -4.15 13.08 10.28
CA LEU A 98 -4.96 13.91 9.36
C LEU A 98 -4.99 15.37 9.83
#